data_AF-A0A2X3KFQ2-F1
#
_entry.id   AF-A0A2X3KFQ2-F1
#
_cell.length_a   1.000
_cell.length_b   1.000
_cell.length_c   1.000
_cell.angle_alpha   90.00
_cell.angle_beta   90.00
_cell.angle_gamma   90.00
#
_symmetry.space_group_name_H-M   'P 1'
#
loop_
_entity.id
_entity.type
_entity.pdbx_description
1 polymer ?
#
loop_
_entity_poly.entity_id
_entity_poly.type
_entity_poly.pdbx_seq_one_letter_code
_entity_poly.pdbx_strand_id
1 'polypeptide(L)'
;MWVTATLTSGKTQSLNTGSDLDKALGDKDSPLKNMVAAAANNAGQNWFAYVHVLAEPDKEAEGYKPDEDWMNAVKMAQSVASVEGVFLVFDTDEVATINRATEMRITLQANYGRFIWFWPCDRAGRNRAKHGPIM
;
A
#
# COMPACT_ATOMS: atom_id res chain seq x y z
N MET A 1 -10.42 1.79 -0.71
CA MET A 1 -9.21 1.16 -1.30
C MET A 1 -7.99 1.79 -0.65
N TRP A 2 -7.05 1.00 -0.11
CA TRP A 2 -5.77 1.55 0.36
C TRP A 2 -4.72 1.46 -0.70
N VAL A 3 -3.93 2.53 -0.81
CA VAL A 3 -2.68 2.56 -1.54
C VAL A 3 -1.59 2.82 -0.50
N THR A 4 -0.74 1.83 -0.27
CA THR A 4 0.47 1.98 0.55
C THR A 4 1.65 2.14 -0.39
N ALA A 5 2.50 3.12 -0.14
CA ALA A 5 3.69 3.31 -0.96
C ALA A 5 4.69 4.23 -0.28
N THR A 6 5.87 4.34 -0.87
CA THR A 6 6.97 5.12 -0.34
C THR A 6 6.91 6.60 -0.78
N LEU A 7 6.93 7.50 0.23
CA LEU A 7 7.60 8.82 0.36
C LEU A 7 6.77 9.95 1.03
N THR A 8 7.23 10.37 2.23
CA THR A 8 6.82 11.48 3.15
C THR A 8 5.85 11.20 4.33
N SER A 9 6.45 11.02 5.52
CA SER A 9 5.89 10.92 6.90
C SER A 9 4.96 9.73 7.18
N GLY A 10 5.37 8.85 8.10
CA GLY A 10 4.73 7.57 8.46
C GLY A 10 3.34 7.67 9.13
N LYS A 11 2.47 8.52 8.62
CA LYS A 11 1.11 8.71 9.08
C LYS A 11 0.14 8.27 7.99
N THR A 12 -0.84 7.48 8.39
CA THR A 12 -2.05 7.23 7.58
C THR A 12 -2.82 8.53 7.42
N GLN A 13 -3.14 8.90 6.18
CA GLN A 13 -3.97 10.06 5.86
C GLN A 13 -5.10 9.71 4.89
N SER A 14 -6.21 10.44 4.96
CA SER A 14 -7.31 10.31 4.02
C SER A 14 -7.14 11.27 2.84
N LEU A 15 -7.37 10.77 1.63
CA LEU A 15 -7.39 11.54 0.38
C LEU A 15 -8.76 11.40 -0.29
N ASN A 16 -9.14 12.44 -1.00
CA ASN A 16 -10.37 12.54 -1.79
C ASN A 16 -10.11 13.36 -3.07
N THR A 17 -11.15 13.58 -3.87
CA THR A 17 -11.07 14.30 -5.15
C THR A 17 -10.62 15.76 -5.05
N GLY A 18 -10.70 16.39 -3.87
CA GLY A 18 -10.22 17.75 -3.63
C GLY A 18 -8.83 17.81 -2.99
N SER A 19 -8.15 16.67 -2.81
CA SER A 19 -6.87 16.63 -2.12
C SER A 19 -5.73 17.07 -3.03
N ASP A 20 -4.88 17.95 -2.51
CA ASP A 20 -3.64 18.36 -3.16
C ASP A 20 -2.57 17.27 -2.96
N LEU A 21 -2.30 16.50 -4.01
CA LEU A 21 -1.40 15.35 -3.93
C LEU A 21 0.06 15.75 -3.72
N ASP A 22 0.50 16.91 -4.21
CA ASP A 22 1.87 17.37 -4.00
C ASP A 22 2.08 17.77 -2.53
N LYS A 23 1.07 18.40 -1.93
CA LYS A 23 1.10 18.68 -0.48
C LYS A 23 1.00 17.40 0.36
N ALA A 24 0.21 16.43 -0.07
CA ALA A 24 -0.05 15.23 0.72
C ALA A 24 1.05 14.17 0.60
N LEU A 25 1.64 14.00 -0.58
CA LEU A 25 2.52 12.87 -0.91
C LEU A 25 3.94 13.31 -1.30
N GLY A 26 4.21 14.62 -1.28
CA GLY A 26 5.47 15.21 -1.73
C GLY A 26 5.38 15.73 -3.16
N ASP A 27 6.17 16.77 -3.42
CA ASP A 27 6.25 17.50 -4.69
C ASP A 27 6.89 16.67 -5.81
N LYS A 28 7.80 15.77 -5.47
CA LYS A 28 8.46 14.88 -6.44
C LYS A 28 7.52 13.79 -6.97
N ASP A 29 7.63 13.50 -8.25
CA ASP A 29 6.94 12.36 -8.84
C ASP A 29 7.36 11.05 -8.17
N SER A 30 6.38 10.19 -7.89
CA SER A 30 6.58 8.90 -7.26
C SER A 30 5.58 7.87 -7.80
N PRO A 31 5.93 6.57 -7.77
CA PRO A 31 4.99 5.50 -8.10
C PRO A 31 3.68 5.60 -7.29
N LEU A 32 3.78 5.99 -6.01
CA LEU A 32 2.62 6.25 -5.15
C LEU A 32 1.68 7.28 -5.76
N LYS A 33 2.22 8.47 -6.05
CA LYS A 33 1.44 9.63 -6.51
C LYS A 33 0.75 9.32 -7.83
N ASN A 34 1.45 8.65 -8.74
CA ASN A 34 0.89 8.20 -10.02
C ASN A 34 -0.27 7.21 -9.83
N MET A 35 -0.12 6.24 -8.92
CA MET A 35 -1.16 5.24 -8.67
C MET A 35 -2.40 5.84 -7.98
N VAL A 36 -2.18 6.75 -7.02
CA VAL A 36 -3.26 7.48 -6.35
C VAL A 36 -4.02 8.37 -7.32
N ALA A 37 -3.31 9.12 -8.17
CA ALA A 37 -3.90 9.96 -9.20
C ALA A 37 -4.72 9.13 -10.20
N ALA A 38 -4.18 7.99 -10.65
CA ALA A 38 -4.90 7.07 -11.54
C ALA A 38 -6.17 6.50 -10.87
N ALA A 39 -6.09 6.09 -9.60
CA ALA A 39 -7.23 5.61 -8.85
C ALA A 39 -8.32 6.68 -8.69
N ALA A 40 -7.94 7.91 -8.38
CA ALA A 40 -8.87 9.04 -8.26
C ALA A 40 -9.57 9.34 -9.59
N ASN A 41 -8.81 9.39 -10.69
CA ASN A 41 -9.34 9.64 -12.03
C ASN A 41 -10.32 8.55 -12.48
N ASN A 42 -10.07 7.28 -12.14
CA ASN A 42 -10.93 6.16 -12.54
C ASN A 42 -12.21 6.04 -11.71
N ALA A 43 -12.19 6.43 -10.44
CA ALA A 43 -13.34 6.30 -9.54
C ALA A 43 -14.28 7.52 -9.56
N GLY A 44 -13.84 8.65 -10.12
CA GLY A 44 -14.66 9.85 -10.29
C GLY A 44 -14.95 10.58 -8.97
N GLN A 45 -16.04 11.37 -8.96
CA GLN A 45 -16.30 12.39 -7.94
C GLN A 45 -16.43 11.86 -6.49
N ASN A 46 -16.81 10.58 -6.33
CA ASN A 46 -16.98 9.95 -5.01
C ASN A 46 -15.73 9.19 -4.53
N TRP A 47 -14.58 9.43 -5.16
CA TRP A 47 -13.36 8.74 -4.78
C TRP A 47 -12.85 9.16 -3.39
N PHE A 48 -12.44 8.15 -2.63
CA PHE A 48 -11.82 8.30 -1.32
C PHE A 48 -10.82 7.16 -1.08
N ALA A 49 -9.68 7.49 -0.48
CA ALA A 49 -8.65 6.53 -0.11
C ALA A 49 -8.01 6.89 1.22
N TYR A 50 -7.46 5.88 1.89
CA TYR A 50 -6.47 6.08 2.92
C TYR A 50 -5.10 5.70 2.35
N VAL A 51 -4.12 6.54 2.59
CA VAL A 51 -2.75 6.36 2.11
C VAL A 51 -1.82 6.36 3.30
N HIS A 52 -0.95 5.34 3.35
CA HIS A 52 0.14 5.27 4.30
C HIS A 52 1.45 5.36 3.54
N VAL A 53 2.27 6.30 4.00
CA VAL A 53 3.47 6.70 3.30
C VAL A 53 4.70 6.18 4.03
N LEU A 54 5.54 5.43 3.33
CA LEU A 54 6.75 4.81 3.89
C LEU A 54 8.02 5.54 3.43
N ALA A 55 9.10 5.49 4.21
CA ALA A 55 10.41 5.87 3.70
C ALA A 55 10.96 4.72 2.83
N GLU A 56 11.90 5.03 1.92
CA GLU A 56 12.66 3.94 1.29
C GLU A 56 13.40 3.16 2.38
N PRO A 57 13.40 1.82 2.33
CA PRO A 57 14.04 1.01 3.36
C PRO A 57 15.55 1.23 3.33
N ASP A 58 16.12 1.62 4.48
CA ASP A 58 17.57 1.61 4.68
C ASP A 58 18.01 0.17 4.97
N LYS A 59 18.51 -0.50 3.93
CA LYS A 59 18.91 -1.91 3.99
C LYS A 59 20.17 -2.15 4.82
N GLU A 60 20.95 -1.09 5.06
CA GLU A 60 22.21 -1.15 5.80
C GLU A 60 22.00 -0.78 7.28
N ALA A 61 20.81 -0.34 7.66
CA ALA A 61 20.48 0.00 9.04
C ALA A 61 20.61 -1.22 9.96
N GLU A 62 21.17 -1.00 11.16
CA GLU A 62 21.26 -2.03 12.18
C GLU A 62 19.86 -2.52 12.56
N GLY A 63 19.64 -3.84 12.44
CA GLY A 63 18.34 -4.46 12.71
C GLY A 63 17.34 -4.40 11.54
N TYR A 64 17.78 -4.01 10.33
CA TYR A 64 16.94 -4.08 9.12
C TYR A 64 16.36 -5.48 8.95
N LYS A 65 15.03 -5.56 8.95
CA LYS A 65 14.30 -6.77 8.56
C LYS A 65 13.55 -6.48 7.25
N PRO A 66 13.80 -7.27 6.19
CA PRO A 66 13.04 -7.16 4.96
C PRO A 66 11.54 -7.22 5.25
N ASP A 67 10.77 -6.35 4.60
CA ASP A 67 9.31 -6.30 4.63
C ASP A 67 8.63 -5.88 5.95
N GLU A 68 9.38 -5.72 7.04
CA GLU A 68 8.81 -5.39 8.36
C GLU A 68 8.08 -4.04 8.35
N ASP A 69 8.66 -3.04 7.67
CA ASP A 69 8.11 -1.68 7.62
C ASP A 69 6.71 -1.62 6.99
N TRP A 70 6.55 -2.21 5.79
CA TRP A 70 5.24 -2.19 5.15
C TRP A 70 4.24 -3.08 5.86
N MET A 71 4.67 -4.20 6.45
CA MET A 71 3.79 -5.06 7.24
C MET A 71 3.26 -4.32 8.48
N ASN A 72 4.12 -3.56 9.17
CA ASN A 72 3.73 -2.75 10.31
C ASN A 72 2.81 -1.59 9.88
N ALA A 73 3.12 -0.93 8.76
CA ALA A 73 2.24 0.11 8.21
C ALA A 73 0.84 -0.42 7.89
N VAL A 74 0.72 -1.62 7.32
CA VAL A 74 -0.59 -2.23 7.05
C VAL A 74 -1.36 -2.53 8.35
N LYS A 75 -0.69 -2.97 9.42
CA LYS A 75 -1.33 -3.17 10.73
C LYS A 75 -1.79 -1.84 11.34
N MET A 76 -0.94 -0.81 11.31
CA MET A 76 -1.29 0.53 11.78
C MET A 76 -2.43 1.15 10.96
N ALA A 77 -2.42 0.93 9.65
CA ALA A 77 -3.49 1.37 8.76
C ALA A 77 -4.85 0.76 9.16
N GLN A 78 -4.88 -0.54 9.43
CA GLN A 78 -6.10 -1.25 9.81
C GLN A 78 -6.66 -0.84 11.18
N SER A 79 -5.82 -0.34 12.10
CA SER A 79 -6.31 0.22 13.37
C SER A 79 -6.94 1.60 13.20
N VAL A 80 -6.59 2.35 12.13
CA VAL A 80 -7.16 3.67 11.83
C VAL A 80 -8.44 3.55 10.99
N ALA A 81 -8.44 2.69 9.97
CA ALA A 81 -9.64 2.45 9.17
C ALA A 81 -9.77 0.99 8.75
N SER A 82 -10.91 0.39 9.07
CA SER A 82 -11.22 -1.00 8.76
C SER A 82 -11.55 -1.15 7.29
N VAL A 83 -10.61 -1.71 6.52
CA VAL A 83 -10.73 -1.80 5.07
C VAL A 83 -10.57 -3.20 4.52
N GLU A 84 -11.07 -3.33 3.29
CA GLU A 84 -11.18 -4.60 2.59
C GLU A 84 -10.11 -4.77 1.52
N GLY A 85 -9.24 -3.78 1.27
CA GLY A 85 -8.22 -3.91 0.21
C GLY A 85 -6.96 -3.09 0.46
N VAL A 86 -5.80 -3.75 0.29
CA VAL A 86 -4.45 -3.19 0.46
C VAL A 86 -3.69 -3.30 -0.87
N PHE A 87 -3.23 -2.17 -1.39
CA PHE A 87 -2.28 -2.10 -2.50
C PHE A 87 -0.90 -1.75 -1.97
N LEU A 88 0.12 -2.54 -2.33
CA LEU A 88 1.52 -2.21 -2.12
C LEU A 88 2.08 -1.62 -3.42
N VAL A 89 2.51 -0.36 -3.39
CA VAL A 89 3.07 0.34 -4.56
C VAL A 89 4.58 0.50 -4.39
N PHE A 90 5.25 -0.65 -4.38
CA PHE A 90 6.68 -0.77 -4.59
C PHE A 90 6.91 -2.01 -5.45
N ASP A 91 7.97 -1.99 -6.23
CA ASP A 91 8.32 -3.10 -7.09
C ASP A 91 9.01 -4.21 -6.29
N THR A 92 8.52 -5.44 -6.43
CA THR A 92 9.21 -6.61 -5.92
C THR A 92 9.07 -7.80 -6.87
N ASP A 93 10.18 -8.47 -7.16
CA ASP A 93 10.25 -9.78 -7.81
C ASP A 93 10.68 -10.89 -6.84
N GLU A 94 10.91 -10.53 -5.56
CA GLU A 94 11.32 -11.46 -4.52
C GLU A 94 10.15 -12.35 -4.09
N VAL A 95 10.30 -13.65 -4.30
CA VAL A 95 9.30 -14.66 -3.92
C VAL A 95 8.98 -14.59 -2.43
N ALA A 96 9.98 -14.29 -1.60
CA ALA A 96 9.80 -14.13 -0.16
C ALA A 96 8.83 -13.00 0.20
N THR A 97 8.96 -11.83 -0.44
CA THR A 97 8.06 -10.70 -0.20
C THR A 97 6.63 -11.01 -0.66
N ILE A 98 6.47 -11.69 -1.80
CA ILE A 98 5.15 -12.11 -2.30
C ILE A 98 4.47 -13.09 -1.33
N ASN A 99 5.23 -14.05 -0.79
CA ASN A 99 4.72 -14.98 0.22
C ASN A 99 4.33 -14.25 1.51
N ARG A 100 5.13 -13.28 1.97
CA ARG A 100 4.79 -12.44 3.13
C ARG A 100 3.51 -11.63 2.92
N ALA A 101 3.26 -11.11 1.72
CA ALA A 101 1.98 -10.46 1.39
C ALA A 101 0.79 -11.43 1.53
N THR A 102 0.97 -12.69 1.14
CA THR A 102 -0.04 -13.75 1.31
C THR A 102 -0.28 -14.07 2.78
N GLU A 103 0.79 -14.25 3.56
CA GLU A 103 0.72 -14.48 5.01
C GLU A 103 0.07 -13.31 5.75
N MET A 104 0.38 -12.08 5.34
CA MET A 104 -0.19 -10.87 5.91
C MET A 104 -1.71 -10.82 5.68
N ARG A 105 -2.18 -11.21 4.49
CA ARG A 105 -3.62 -11.36 4.23
C ARG A 105 -4.28 -12.31 5.22
N ILE A 106 -3.71 -13.51 5.42
CA ILE A 106 -4.24 -14.51 6.37
C ILE A 106 -4.27 -13.93 7.78
N THR A 107 -3.21 -13.23 8.19
CA THR A 107 -3.12 -12.57 9.50
C THR A 107 -4.21 -11.53 9.69
N LEU A 108 -4.44 -10.67 8.69
CA LEU A 108 -5.48 -9.66 8.75
C LEU A 108 -6.88 -10.28 8.75
N GLN A 109 -7.11 -11.33 7.97
CA GLN A 109 -8.38 -12.06 7.94
C GLN A 109 -8.68 -12.69 9.30
N ALA A 110 -7.69 -13.31 9.95
CA ALA A 110 -7.84 -13.90 11.27
C ALA A 110 -8.11 -12.85 12.37
N ASN A 111 -7.41 -11.72 12.32
CA ASN A 111 -7.52 -10.69 13.36
C ASN A 111 -8.77 -9.81 13.23
N TYR A 112 -9.22 -9.54 12.00
CA TYR A 112 -10.32 -8.60 11.74
C TYR A 112 -11.58 -9.27 11.19
N GLY A 113 -11.55 -10.58 10.90
CA GLY A 113 -12.71 -11.36 10.46
C GLY A 113 -13.24 -10.97 9.08
N ARG A 114 -12.42 -10.36 8.22
CA ARG A 114 -12.85 -9.72 6.96
C ARG A 114 -12.09 -10.26 5.76
N PHE A 115 -12.77 -10.26 4.62
CA PHE A 115 -12.16 -10.57 3.33
C PHE A 115 -11.28 -9.40 2.90
N ILE A 116 -10.00 -9.67 2.65
CA ILE A 116 -9.01 -8.62 2.31
C ILE A 116 -8.34 -8.95 0.99
N TRP A 117 -8.50 -8.06 0.03
CA TRP A 117 -7.81 -8.09 -1.25
C TRP A 117 -6.39 -7.58 -1.07
N PHE A 118 -5.39 -8.36 -1.50
CA PHE A 118 -3.98 -7.95 -1.46
C PHE A 118 -3.42 -7.87 -2.88
N TRP A 119 -2.87 -6.69 -3.23
CA TRP A 119 -2.31 -6.40 -4.55
C TRP A 119 -0.87 -5.89 -4.46
N PRO A 120 0.13 -6.77 -4.59
CA PRO A 120 1.51 -6.35 -4.80
C PRO A 120 1.73 -5.89 -6.25
N CYS A 121 2.40 -4.75 -6.44
CA CYS A 121 2.73 -4.19 -7.74
C CYS A 121 4.07 -4.74 -8.27
N ASP A 122 4.20 -4.94 -9.59
CA ASP A 122 5.47 -5.26 -10.26
C ASP A 122 6.04 -4.06 -11.04
N ARG A 123 7.28 -4.21 -11.54
CA ARG A 123 8.04 -3.22 -12.35
C ARG A 123 7.31 -2.62 -13.55
N ALA A 124 6.18 -3.19 -13.95
CA ALA A 124 5.36 -2.69 -15.05
C ALA A 124 4.01 -2.12 -14.57
N GLY A 125 3.82 -1.91 -13.27
CA GLY A 125 2.54 -1.49 -12.69
C GLY A 125 1.48 -2.60 -12.68
N ARG A 126 1.87 -3.87 -12.92
CA ARG A 126 0.92 -4.98 -13.13
C ARG A 126 0.84 -5.88 -11.90
N ASN A 127 -0.35 -6.42 -11.65
CA ASN A 127 -0.57 -7.43 -10.63
C ASN A 127 0.10 -8.76 -11.05
N ARG A 128 1.02 -9.29 -10.24
CA ARG A 128 1.79 -10.51 -10.52
C ARG A 128 1.36 -11.74 -9.73
N ALA A 129 0.33 -11.65 -8.88
CA ALA A 129 -0.28 -12.86 -8.34
C ALA A 129 -0.83 -13.66 -9.53
N LYS A 130 -0.24 -14.85 -9.79
CA LYS A 130 -0.50 -15.67 -10.99
C LYS A 130 -1.98 -16.09 -11.18
N HIS A 131 -2.86 -15.68 -10.28
CA HIS A 131 -4.27 -16.05 -10.20
C HIS A 131 -5.21 -14.83 -10.00
N GLY A 132 -4.80 -13.61 -10.36
CA GLY A 132 -5.57 -12.39 -10.05
C GLY A 132 -5.18 -11.82 -8.70
N PRO A 133 -5.91 -10.84 -8.10
CA PRO A 133 -5.71 -10.47 -6.71
C PRO A 133 -5.53 -11.71 -5.83
N ILE A 134 -4.68 -11.62 -4.81
CA ILE A 134 -4.68 -12.67 -3.78
C ILE A 134 -6.02 -12.52 -3.05
N MET A 135 -6.97 -13.38 -3.43
CA MET A 135 -8.34 -13.43 -2.94
C MET A 135 -8.40 -14.02 -1.56
#